data_AF-A0A8S4Q412-F1
#
_entry.id   AF-A0A8S4Q412-F1
#
_cell.length_a   1.000
_cell.length_b   1.000
_cell.length_c   1.000
_cell.angle_alpha   90.00
_cell.angle_beta   90.00
_cell.angle_gamma   90.00
#
_symmetry.space_group_name_H-M   'P 1'
#
loop_
_entity.id
_entity.type
_entity.pdbx_description
1 polymer ?
#
loop_
_entity_poly.entity_id
_entity_poly.type
_entity_poly.pdbx_seq_one_letter_code
_entity_poly.pdbx_strand_id
1 'polypeptide(L)'
;MEGIPRIWIRKISTLLFACHPDGICKPEDFMIKADRIIKSANLRGHAADTVVDIFRGFGDGIENLSISRTWSTRILDCWRILRNPTLIDCHKELFANMFKALDFNSDGFIQFSEYIHWWKAFDLDPSLARIQFDYMDTDYDGEISEKEFVDAGMDYFFNFTDGNTKNRFYGPLIFELTFMCNVRSRY
;
A
#
# COMPACT_ATOMS: atom_id res chain seq x y z
N MET A 1 -6.77 -22.63 -1.28
CA MET A 1 -5.59 -21.75 -1.47
C MET A 1 -4.38 -22.51 -2.02
N GLU A 2 -4.55 -23.73 -2.56
CA GLU A 2 -3.45 -24.45 -3.20
C GLU A 2 -2.93 -23.66 -4.41
N GLY A 3 -1.60 -23.55 -4.52
CA GLY A 3 -0.92 -22.85 -5.63
C GLY A 3 -0.57 -21.38 -5.41
N ILE A 4 -1.08 -20.71 -4.37
CA ILE A 4 -0.69 -19.33 -4.04
C ILE A 4 0.48 -19.34 -3.04
N PRO A 5 1.62 -18.67 -3.33
CA PRO A 5 2.75 -18.60 -2.40
C PRO A 5 2.37 -18.01 -1.04
N ARG A 6 2.79 -18.66 0.06
CA ARG A 6 2.48 -18.21 1.43
C ARG A 6 2.91 -16.77 1.70
N ILE A 7 4.10 -16.39 1.21
CA ILE A 7 4.61 -15.03 1.34
C ILE A 7 3.71 -14.00 0.67
N TRP A 8 3.13 -14.34 -0.48
CA TRP A 8 2.22 -13.45 -1.20
C TRP A 8 0.90 -13.28 -0.43
N ILE A 9 0.34 -14.37 0.11
CA ILE A 9 -0.85 -14.29 0.97
C ILE A 9 -0.56 -13.35 2.14
N ARG A 10 0.58 -13.50 2.82
CA ARG A 10 0.97 -12.63 3.95
C ARG A 10 1.08 -11.16 3.55
N LYS A 11 1.64 -10.86 2.37
CA LYS A 11 1.71 -9.50 1.83
C LYS A 11 0.33 -8.90 1.64
N ILE A 12 -0.53 -9.52 0.83
CA ILE A 12 -1.89 -9.01 0.61
C ILE A 12 -2.67 -8.90 1.92
N SER A 13 -2.47 -9.83 2.85
CA SER A 13 -3.10 -9.74 4.16
C SER A 13 -2.68 -8.48 4.91
N THR A 14 -1.38 -8.18 4.90
CA THR A 14 -0.80 -6.99 5.53
C THR A 14 -1.35 -5.73 4.88
N LEU A 15 -1.40 -5.65 3.55
CA LEU A 15 -1.99 -4.52 2.82
C LEU A 15 -3.46 -4.31 3.21
N LEU A 16 -4.29 -5.36 3.15
CA LEU A 16 -5.72 -5.23 3.44
C LEU A 16 -5.98 -4.76 4.88
N PHE A 17 -5.21 -5.25 5.85
CA PHE A 17 -5.32 -4.79 7.23
C PHE A 17 -4.76 -3.39 7.47
N ALA A 18 -3.70 -3.02 6.75
CA ALA A 18 -3.20 -1.65 6.77
C ALA A 18 -4.24 -0.68 6.19
N CYS A 19 -5.07 -1.14 5.25
CA CYS A 19 -6.19 -0.35 4.74
C CYS A 19 -7.32 -0.19 5.75
N HIS A 20 -7.82 -1.30 6.30
CA HIS A 20 -8.86 -1.26 7.34
C HIS A 20 -8.74 -2.49 8.28
N PRO A 21 -9.01 -2.35 9.60
CA PRO A 21 -8.81 -3.42 10.58
C PRO A 21 -9.58 -4.74 10.35
N ASP A 22 -10.67 -4.74 9.58
CA ASP A 22 -11.41 -5.96 9.20
C ASP A 22 -10.90 -6.59 7.87
N GLY A 23 -9.93 -5.93 7.22
CA GLY A 23 -9.37 -6.28 5.92
C GLY A 23 -10.34 -6.09 4.74
N ILE A 24 -11.48 -5.42 4.92
CA ILE A 24 -12.41 -4.99 3.87
C ILE A 24 -12.15 -3.50 3.62
N CYS A 25 -11.49 -3.18 2.52
CA CYS A 25 -11.27 -1.80 2.11
C CYS A 25 -12.52 -1.25 1.43
N LYS A 26 -12.95 -0.05 1.82
CA LYS A 26 -14.01 0.72 1.18
C LYS A 26 -13.46 2.08 0.70
N PRO A 27 -14.14 2.76 -0.23
CA PRO A 27 -13.71 4.09 -0.67
C PRO A 27 -13.48 5.08 0.48
N GLU A 28 -14.32 5.02 1.52
CA GLU A 28 -14.22 5.92 2.67
C GLU A 28 -12.91 5.73 3.45
N ASP A 29 -12.36 4.51 3.49
CA ASP A 29 -11.12 4.20 4.19
C ASP A 29 -9.92 4.91 3.54
N PHE A 30 -9.93 5.05 2.21
CA PHE A 30 -8.91 5.80 1.47
C PHE A 30 -9.03 7.30 1.74
N MET A 31 -10.25 7.82 1.85
CA MET A 31 -10.46 9.23 2.20
C MET A 31 -10.01 9.57 3.62
N ILE A 32 -10.17 8.64 4.58
CA ILE A 32 -9.62 8.80 5.93
C ILE A 32 -8.08 8.89 5.88
N LYS A 33 -7.42 8.08 5.03
CA LYS A 33 -5.96 8.13 4.86
C LYS A 33 -5.50 9.43 4.21
N ALA A 34 -6.18 9.89 3.18
CA ALA A 34 -5.92 11.18 2.54
C ALA A 34 -5.98 12.33 3.56
N ASP A 35 -7.05 12.37 4.36
CA ASP A 35 -7.24 13.36 5.42
C ASP A 35 -6.11 13.31 6.48
N ARG A 36 -5.66 12.11 6.87
CA ARG A 36 -4.52 11.95 7.78
C ARG A 36 -3.21 12.47 7.19
N ILE A 37 -2.94 12.21 5.91
CA ILE A 37 -1.75 12.76 5.22
C ILE A 37 -1.82 14.28 5.23
N ILE A 38 -2.92 14.86 4.74
CA ILE A 38 -3.12 16.31 4.64
C ILE A 38 -2.97 16.99 5.99
N LYS A 39 -3.62 16.47 7.04
CA LYS A 39 -3.52 17.03 8.39
C LYS A 39 -2.13 16.90 8.99
N SER A 40 -1.51 15.74 8.84
CA SER A 40 -0.20 15.50 9.46
C SER A 40 0.92 16.29 8.78
N ALA A 41 0.88 16.44 7.46
CA ALA A 41 1.83 17.24 6.68
C ALA A 41 1.44 18.72 6.56
N ASN A 42 0.27 19.12 7.12
CA ASN A 42 -0.28 20.47 7.03
C ASN A 42 -0.37 20.99 5.58
N LEU A 43 -0.79 20.11 4.66
CA LEU A 43 -0.92 20.42 3.24
C LEU A 43 -2.09 21.38 2.99
N ARG A 44 -1.95 22.23 1.96
CA ARG A 44 -2.98 23.21 1.56
C ARG A 44 -2.96 23.40 0.05
N GLY A 45 -4.07 23.90 -0.48
CA GLY A 45 -4.22 24.19 -1.91
C GLY A 45 -3.95 22.96 -2.77
N HIS A 46 -3.20 23.15 -3.86
CA HIS A 46 -3.00 22.12 -4.88
C HIS A 46 -2.45 20.80 -4.34
N ALA A 47 -1.49 20.83 -3.41
CA ALA A 47 -0.93 19.59 -2.84
C ALA A 47 -1.98 18.78 -2.06
N ALA A 48 -2.88 19.45 -1.32
CA ALA A 48 -3.97 18.77 -0.63
C ALA A 48 -5.01 18.20 -1.60
N ASP A 49 -5.34 18.95 -2.65
CA ASP A 49 -6.29 18.52 -3.69
C ASP A 49 -5.75 17.29 -4.44
N THR A 50 -4.46 17.28 -4.79
CA THR A 50 -3.78 16.14 -5.42
C THR A 50 -3.87 14.87 -4.57
N VAL A 51 -3.62 14.96 -3.26
CA VAL A 51 -3.77 13.82 -2.34
C VAL A 51 -5.22 13.32 -2.33
N VAL A 52 -6.20 14.23 -2.24
CA VAL A 52 -7.63 13.88 -2.25
C VAL A 52 -8.02 13.16 -3.54
N ASP A 53 -7.65 13.68 -4.69
CA ASP A 53 -8.05 13.14 -5.99
C ASP A 53 -7.45 11.75 -6.23
N ILE A 54 -6.19 11.56 -5.85
CA ILE A 54 -5.49 10.28 -6.01
C ILE A 54 -6.09 9.21 -5.09
N PHE A 55 -6.31 9.51 -3.81
CA PHE A 55 -6.90 8.55 -2.88
C PHE A 55 -8.37 8.26 -3.19
N ARG A 56 -9.13 9.25 -3.70
CA ARG A 56 -10.49 9.03 -4.22
C ARG A 56 -10.45 8.05 -5.39
N GLY A 57 -9.54 8.24 -6.35
CA GLY A 57 -9.36 7.32 -7.47
C GLY A 57 -9.06 5.88 -7.05
N PHE A 58 -8.27 5.69 -5.97
CA PHE A 58 -8.04 4.36 -5.41
C PHE A 58 -9.29 3.76 -4.78
N GLY A 59 -10.06 4.57 -4.04
CA GLY A 59 -11.34 4.16 -3.47
C GLY A 59 -12.33 3.70 -4.54
N ASP A 60 -12.55 4.54 -5.56
CA ASP A 60 -13.43 4.24 -6.70
C ASP A 60 -12.96 2.99 -7.45
N GLY A 61 -11.65 2.81 -7.62
CA GLY A 61 -11.05 1.61 -8.21
C GLY A 61 -11.41 0.35 -7.42
N ILE A 62 -11.27 0.37 -6.09
CA ILE A 62 -11.62 -0.76 -5.22
C ILE A 62 -13.11 -1.06 -5.24
N GLU A 63 -14.00 -0.05 -5.25
CA GLU A 63 -15.45 -0.26 -5.32
C GLU A 63 -15.88 -0.93 -6.63
N ASN A 64 -15.21 -0.58 -7.73
CA ASN A 64 -15.44 -1.20 -9.03
C ASN A 64 -14.91 -2.64 -9.13
N LEU A 65 -13.99 -3.03 -8.24
CA LEU A 65 -13.54 -4.41 -8.14
C LEU A 65 -14.52 -5.17 -7.24
N SER A 66 -15.31 -6.07 -7.83
CA SER A 66 -16.26 -6.95 -7.12
C SER A 66 -15.55 -8.01 -6.24
N ILE A 67 -14.67 -7.57 -5.34
CA ILE A 67 -13.88 -8.40 -4.45
C ILE A 67 -14.80 -8.96 -3.36
N SER A 68 -14.69 -10.26 -3.12
CA SER A 68 -15.50 -10.93 -2.12
C SER A 68 -15.26 -10.39 -0.69
N ARG A 69 -16.31 -10.43 0.15
CA ARG A 69 -16.21 -10.10 1.59
C ARG A 69 -15.60 -11.24 2.43
N THR A 70 -15.64 -12.48 1.92
CA THR A 70 -15.08 -13.65 2.61
C THR A 70 -13.57 -13.74 2.36
N TRP A 71 -12.78 -14.18 3.34
CA TRP A 71 -11.32 -14.11 3.28
C TRP A 71 -10.71 -14.91 2.15
N SER A 72 -11.10 -16.18 2.06
CA SER A 72 -10.52 -17.15 1.15
C SER A 72 -10.77 -16.75 -0.30
N THR A 73 -11.96 -16.27 -0.59
CA THR A 73 -12.37 -15.76 -1.91
C THR A 73 -11.76 -14.39 -2.19
N ARG A 74 -11.67 -13.50 -1.19
CA ARG A 74 -10.99 -12.19 -1.31
C ARG A 74 -9.53 -12.34 -1.73
N ILE A 75 -8.77 -13.19 -1.04
CA ILE A 75 -7.37 -13.44 -1.37
C ILE A 75 -7.25 -14.03 -2.78
N LEU A 76 -8.19 -14.88 -3.20
CA LEU A 76 -8.22 -15.43 -4.56
C LEU A 76 -8.58 -14.36 -5.61
N ASP A 77 -9.52 -13.46 -5.32
CA ASP A 77 -9.88 -12.34 -6.19
C ASP A 77 -8.70 -11.39 -6.37
N CYS A 78 -8.05 -10.99 -5.26
CA CYS A 78 -6.81 -10.21 -5.30
C CYS A 78 -5.73 -10.93 -6.10
N TRP A 79 -5.60 -12.26 -5.96
CA TRP A 79 -4.62 -13.04 -6.71
C TRP A 79 -4.89 -12.97 -8.20
N ARG A 80 -6.15 -13.12 -8.61
CA ARG A 80 -6.55 -13.06 -10.02
C ARG A 80 -6.37 -11.66 -10.62
N ILE A 81 -6.79 -10.62 -9.89
CA ILE A 81 -6.78 -9.23 -10.37
C ILE A 81 -5.34 -8.71 -10.46
N LEU A 82 -4.59 -8.77 -9.36
CA LEU A 82 -3.26 -8.15 -9.27
C LEU A 82 -2.20 -8.88 -10.11
N ARG A 83 -2.43 -10.15 -10.44
CA ARG A 83 -1.56 -10.95 -11.32
C ARG A 83 -1.91 -10.82 -12.79
N ASN A 84 -2.98 -10.10 -13.17
CA ASN A 84 -3.36 -10.00 -14.56
C ASN A 84 -2.28 -9.22 -15.33
N PRO A 85 -1.56 -9.85 -16.28
CA PRO A 85 -0.48 -9.19 -17.01
C PRO A 85 -0.97 -7.98 -17.81
N THR A 86 -2.25 -7.95 -18.21
CA THR A 86 -2.83 -6.80 -18.92
C THR A 86 -2.98 -5.58 -18.04
N LEU A 87 -2.85 -5.72 -16.73
CA LEU A 87 -2.95 -4.63 -15.75
C LEU A 87 -1.59 -4.19 -15.23
N ILE A 88 -0.46 -4.73 -15.72
CA ILE A 88 0.88 -4.36 -15.25
C ILE A 88 1.10 -2.84 -15.35
N ASP A 89 0.73 -2.23 -16.47
CA ASP A 89 0.92 -0.79 -16.63
C ASP A 89 -0.06 0.00 -15.75
N CYS A 90 -1.29 -0.49 -15.55
CA CYS A 90 -2.21 0.07 -14.56
C CYS A 90 -1.65 0.02 -13.13
N HIS A 91 -0.93 -1.04 -12.76
CA HIS A 91 -0.25 -1.12 -11.45
C HIS A 91 0.89 -0.11 -11.33
N LYS A 92 1.68 0.09 -12.40
CA LYS A 92 2.73 1.13 -12.41
C LYS A 92 2.12 2.53 -12.27
N GLU A 93 1.06 2.81 -13.03
CA GLU A 93 0.32 4.08 -12.94
C GLU A 93 -0.27 4.30 -11.54
N LEU A 94 -0.78 3.25 -10.90
CA LEU A 94 -1.24 3.31 -9.51
C LEU A 94 -0.12 3.79 -8.58
N PHE A 95 1.07 3.20 -8.67
CA PHE A 95 2.21 3.58 -7.83
C PHE A 95 2.79 4.95 -8.19
N ALA A 96 2.79 5.33 -9.47
CA ALA A 96 3.19 6.67 -9.91
C ALA A 96 2.22 7.75 -9.37
N ASN A 97 0.93 7.45 -9.32
CA ASN A 97 -0.04 8.34 -8.66
C ASN A 97 0.18 8.36 -7.14
N MET A 98 0.43 7.21 -6.49
CA MET A 98 0.80 7.23 -5.07
C MET A 98 2.04 8.07 -4.78
N PHE A 99 3.04 8.02 -5.66
CA PHE A 99 4.25 8.84 -5.57
C PHE A 99 3.90 10.34 -5.57
N LYS A 100 3.10 10.80 -6.54
CA LYS A 100 2.63 12.19 -6.61
C LYS A 100 1.82 12.65 -5.40
N ALA A 101 1.13 11.71 -4.74
CA ALA A 101 0.42 12.01 -3.50
C ALA A 101 1.35 12.14 -2.29
N LEU A 102 2.64 11.81 -2.41
CA LEU A 102 3.64 11.89 -1.33
C LEU A 102 4.74 12.92 -1.60
N ASP A 103 5.04 13.19 -2.87
CA ASP A 103 5.90 14.30 -3.31
C ASP A 103 5.14 15.63 -3.13
N PHE A 104 5.15 16.16 -1.91
CA PHE A 104 4.31 17.29 -1.52
C PHE A 104 4.82 18.62 -2.07
N ASN A 105 6.13 18.72 -2.27
CA ASN A 105 6.77 19.91 -2.82
C ASN A 105 6.92 19.85 -4.36
N SER A 106 6.60 18.70 -4.98
CA SER A 106 6.66 18.45 -6.43
C SER A 106 8.08 18.61 -6.99
N ASP A 107 9.10 18.21 -6.23
CA ASP A 107 10.49 18.24 -6.66
C ASP A 107 10.92 16.97 -7.44
N GLY A 108 10.02 15.99 -7.53
CA GLY A 108 10.26 14.72 -8.22
C GLY A 108 10.91 13.65 -7.35
N PHE A 109 11.04 13.90 -6.04
CA PHE A 109 11.58 12.98 -5.06
C PHE A 109 10.68 12.92 -3.81
N ILE A 110 10.75 11.82 -3.06
CA ILE A 110 10.13 11.73 -1.73
C ILE A 110 11.24 11.79 -0.70
N GLN A 111 11.23 12.85 0.10
CA GLN A 111 12.13 12.98 1.25
C GLN A 111 11.59 12.20 2.45
N PHE A 112 12.45 11.86 3.41
CA PHE A 112 12.02 11.16 4.63
C PHE A 112 10.96 11.94 5.42
N SER A 113 11.04 13.28 5.41
CA SER A 113 10.05 14.19 5.99
C SER A 113 8.67 14.04 5.37
N GLU A 114 8.57 13.65 4.12
CA GLU A 114 7.31 13.43 3.42
C GLU A 114 6.85 11.98 3.62
N TYR A 115 7.76 11.03 3.45
CA TYR A 115 7.52 9.59 3.61
C TYR A 115 6.89 9.22 4.97
N ILE A 116 7.30 9.88 6.05
CA ILE A 116 6.78 9.58 7.40
C ILE A 116 5.27 9.82 7.53
N HIS A 117 4.69 10.70 6.70
CA HIS A 117 3.25 10.98 6.71
C HIS A 117 2.43 9.82 6.14
N TRP A 118 2.98 9.10 5.17
CA TRP A 118 2.42 7.84 4.70
C TRP A 118 2.33 6.81 5.83
N TRP A 119 3.43 6.61 6.57
CA TRP A 119 3.47 5.67 7.69
C TRP A 119 2.43 5.99 8.75
N LYS A 120 2.30 7.27 9.10
CA LYS A 120 1.25 7.74 10.03
C LYS A 120 -0.16 7.50 9.49
N ALA A 121 -0.40 7.73 8.19
CA ALA A 121 -1.73 7.55 7.61
C ALA A 121 -2.21 6.10 7.62
N PHE A 122 -1.28 5.15 7.48
CA PHE A 122 -1.53 3.72 7.55
C PHE A 122 -1.41 3.12 8.96
N ASP A 123 -1.32 3.95 10.01
CA ASP A 123 -1.14 3.52 11.41
C ASP A 123 0.05 2.54 11.59
N LEU A 124 1.12 2.74 10.81
CA LEU A 124 2.34 1.94 10.89
C LEU A 124 3.28 2.52 11.95
N ASP A 125 4.09 1.65 12.58
CA ASP A 125 5.06 2.05 13.60
C ASP A 125 6.12 3.00 13.02
N PRO A 126 6.14 4.29 13.41
CA PRO A 126 7.08 5.27 12.87
C PRO A 126 8.54 4.93 13.13
N SER A 127 8.86 4.11 14.15
CA SER A 127 10.23 3.71 14.47
C SER A 127 10.88 2.86 13.37
N LEU A 128 10.06 2.21 12.54
CA LEU A 128 10.52 1.38 11.43
C LEU A 128 10.53 2.12 10.09
N ALA A 129 9.95 3.32 10.04
CA ALA A 129 9.84 4.09 8.80
C ALA A 129 11.22 4.41 8.22
N ARG A 130 12.21 4.76 9.05
CA ARG A 130 13.56 5.07 8.57
C ARG A 130 14.23 3.87 7.92
N ILE A 131 14.14 2.71 8.57
CA ILE A 131 14.71 1.47 8.04
C ILE A 131 14.06 1.12 6.69
N GLN A 132 12.75 1.31 6.55
CA GLN A 132 12.06 1.04 5.30
C GLN A 132 12.34 2.08 4.21
N PHE A 133 12.50 3.35 4.57
CA PHE A 133 12.95 4.39 3.66
C PHE A 133 14.31 4.04 3.06
N ASP A 134 15.28 3.68 3.91
CA ASP A 134 16.63 3.29 3.48
C ASP A 134 16.64 1.99 2.63
N TYR A 135 15.61 1.15 2.74
CA TYR A 135 15.46 0.02 1.82
C TYR A 135 14.81 0.39 0.50
N MET A 136 14.08 1.50 0.42
CA MET A 136 13.45 1.97 -0.81
C MET A 136 14.41 2.80 -1.66
N ASP A 137 15.18 3.68 -1.02
CA ASP A 137 16.34 4.40 -1.58
C ASP A 137 17.45 3.39 -1.93
N THR A 138 17.56 3.05 -3.21
CA THR A 138 18.46 1.98 -3.70
C THR A 138 19.81 2.48 -4.17
N ASP A 139 19.90 3.76 -4.54
CA ASP A 139 21.16 4.40 -4.91
C ASP A 139 21.81 5.18 -3.76
N TYR A 140 21.13 5.27 -2.62
CA TYR A 140 21.58 5.87 -1.36
C TYR A 140 21.82 7.38 -1.49
N ASP A 141 21.05 8.06 -2.33
CA ASP A 141 21.11 9.51 -2.48
C ASP A 141 20.39 10.28 -1.36
N GLY A 142 19.65 9.56 -0.50
CA GLY A 142 18.94 10.09 0.65
C GLY A 142 17.50 10.52 0.34
N GLU A 143 17.05 10.34 -0.89
CA GLU A 143 15.70 10.62 -1.37
C GLU A 143 15.15 9.36 -2.06
N ILE A 144 13.86 9.34 -2.41
CA ILE A 144 13.27 8.23 -3.17
C ILE A 144 12.75 8.80 -4.47
N SER A 145 13.29 8.34 -5.59
CA SER A 145 12.78 8.70 -6.92
C SER A 145 11.46 7.99 -7.24
N GLU A 146 10.69 8.53 -8.21
CA GLU A 146 9.47 7.87 -8.70
C GLU A 146 9.75 6.43 -9.15
N LYS A 147 10.88 6.22 -9.83
CA LYS A 147 11.30 4.92 -10.32
C LYS A 147 11.47 3.92 -9.18
N GLU A 148 12.17 4.29 -8.12
CA GLU A 148 12.43 3.41 -6.98
C GLU A 148 11.15 3.07 -6.23
N PHE A 149 10.27 4.06 -6.07
CA PHE A 149 8.98 3.86 -5.42
C PHE A 149 8.09 2.90 -6.23
N VAL A 150 7.99 3.10 -7.55
CA VAL A 150 7.21 2.23 -8.45
C VAL A 150 7.81 0.83 -8.48
N ASP A 151 9.13 0.69 -8.61
CA ASP A 151 9.80 -0.61 -8.64
C ASP A 151 9.61 -1.37 -7.31
N ALA A 152 9.69 -0.69 -6.17
CA ALA A 152 9.44 -1.27 -4.85
C ALA A 152 7.98 -1.75 -4.70
N GLY A 153 7.01 -0.96 -5.17
CA GLY A 153 5.60 -1.32 -5.17
C GLY A 153 5.30 -2.51 -6.07
N MET A 154 5.90 -2.55 -7.25
CA MET A 154 5.79 -3.69 -8.17
C MET A 154 6.42 -4.95 -7.57
N ASP A 155 7.62 -4.84 -6.98
CA ASP A 155 8.28 -5.96 -6.32
C ASP A 155 7.41 -6.55 -5.19
N TYR A 156 6.74 -5.69 -4.42
CA TYR A 156 5.79 -6.12 -3.39
C TYR A 156 4.71 -7.07 -3.94
N PHE A 157 4.17 -6.85 -5.13
CA PHE A 157 3.13 -7.75 -5.68
C PHE A 157 3.68 -8.95 -6.46
N PHE A 158 4.82 -8.80 -7.13
CA PHE A 158 5.29 -9.77 -8.13
C PHE A 158 6.51 -10.60 -7.70
N ASN A 159 7.24 -10.20 -6.66
CA ASN A 159 8.36 -10.99 -6.13
C ASN A 159 7.88 -11.97 -5.04
N PHE A 160 8.28 -13.24 -5.08
CA PHE A 160 7.87 -14.25 -4.08
C PHE A 160 9.04 -14.74 -3.21
N THR A 161 10.15 -14.01 -3.22
CA THR A 161 11.33 -14.35 -2.42
C THR A 161 11.07 -13.98 -0.96
N ASP A 162 11.22 -14.96 -0.07
CA ASP A 162 11.16 -14.71 1.38
C ASP A 162 12.36 -13.86 1.81
N GLY A 163 12.18 -13.00 2.81
CA GLY A 163 13.22 -12.10 3.30
C GLY A 163 13.54 -10.88 2.43
N ASN A 164 12.95 -10.74 1.23
CA ASN A 164 13.10 -9.52 0.42
C ASN A 164 12.60 -8.29 1.22
N THR A 165 13.43 -7.24 1.29
CA THR A 165 13.17 -6.01 2.03
C THR A 165 11.93 -5.26 1.53
N LYS A 166 11.66 -5.32 0.23
CA LYS A 166 10.48 -4.70 -0.40
C LYS A 166 9.17 -5.39 0.02
N ASN A 167 9.21 -6.61 0.57
CA ASN A 167 8.02 -7.25 1.15
C ASN A 167 7.41 -6.44 2.32
N ARG A 168 8.13 -5.44 2.85
CA ARG A 168 7.68 -4.57 3.95
C ARG A 168 7.25 -3.17 3.48
N PHE A 169 6.89 -3.02 2.20
CA PHE A 169 6.43 -1.76 1.62
C PHE A 169 5.28 -1.11 2.44
N TYR A 170 4.31 -1.91 2.89
CA TYR A 170 3.21 -1.50 3.77
C TYR A 170 3.48 -1.82 5.25
N GLY A 171 4.75 -1.80 5.67
CA GLY A 171 5.17 -2.11 7.03
C GLY A 171 5.44 -3.60 7.31
N PRO A 172 5.65 -3.98 8.57
CA PRO A 172 5.96 -5.34 8.97
C PRO A 172 4.87 -6.34 8.54
N LEU A 173 5.28 -7.48 7.98
CA LEU A 173 4.36 -8.54 7.62
C LEU A 173 3.67 -9.11 8.86
N ILE A 174 2.36 -9.26 8.80
CA ILE A 174 1.60 -9.90 9.88
C ILE A 174 2.13 -11.33 10.13
N PHE A 175 2.24 -11.69 11.41
CA PHE A 175 3.00 -12.87 11.84
C PHE A 175 2.25 -14.19 11.65
N GLU A 176 0.91 -14.21 11.63
CA GLU A 176 0.14 -15.47 11.43
C GLU A 176 -1.21 -15.30 10.73
N LEU A 177 -1.47 -16.17 9.76
CA LEU A 177 -2.80 -16.36 9.14
C LEU A 177 -3.81 -16.98 10.13
N THR A 178 -3.35 -17.58 11.23
CA THR A 178 -4.16 -18.29 12.23
C THR A 178 -5.09 -17.37 13.02
N PHE A 179 -4.67 -16.12 13.28
CA PHE A 179 -5.53 -15.10 13.88
C PHE A 179 -6.76 -14.80 13.02
N MET A 180 -6.66 -14.93 11.70
CA MET A 180 -7.73 -14.60 10.77
C MET A 180 -8.84 -15.65 10.70
N CYS A 181 -8.54 -16.91 10.99
CA CYS A 181 -9.56 -17.96 11.12
C CYS A 181 -10.36 -17.83 12.42
N ASN A 182 -9.73 -17.41 13.53
CA ASN A 182 -10.42 -17.30 14.83
C ASN A 182 -11.30 -16.06 14.95
N VAL A 183 -11.00 -14.96 14.24
CA VAL A 183 -11.88 -13.78 14.18
C VAL A 183 -13.17 -14.07 13.37
N ARG A 184 -13.23 -15.20 12.64
CA ARG A 184 -14.31 -15.52 11.69
C ARG A 184 -15.22 -16.69 12.09
N SER A 185 -15.20 -17.13 13.35
CA SER A 185 -16.26 -18.01 13.90
C SER A 185 -17.46 -17.23 14.49
N ARG A 186 -17.40 -15.90 14.45
CA ARG A 186 -18.50 -15.02 14.84
C ARG A 186 -18.81 -14.16 13.62
N TYR A 187 -20.09 -14.17 13.22
CA TYR A 187 -20.71 -13.65 11.99
C TYR A 187 -20.84 -14.68 10.86
#